data_AF-A0A7Y3BPR6-F1
#
_entry.id   AF-A0A7Y3BPR6-F1
#
_cell.length_a   1.000
_cell.length_b   1.000
_cell.length_c   1.000
_cell.angle_alpha   90.00
_cell.angle_beta   90.00
_cell.angle_gamma   90.00
#
_symmetry.space_group_name_H-M   'P 1'
#
loop_
_entity.id
_entity.type
_entity.pdbx_description
1 polymer ?
#
loop_
_entity_poly.entity_id
_entity_poly.type
_entity_poly.pdbx_seq_one_letter_code
_entity_poly.pdbx_strand_id
1 'polypeptide(L)'
;MKNYKSLLGIVAAVALAAAGCGDDATPPPGGTGGNGGTGGMPATGNVTAVHLAPEVPSAEDTAVALFVNGTEATALGTLEYSQSTGKIALEVGTYDIGIGVSGDTDPLLSVDGVMVTEETDLVVVAYRTNAELPVNVFVFDNSTEGLEAGSGRVLVAHGANDPALDPVNISLGEDPDCQTLIPALAFEEQVDGADALDLAEGTYKLGFDVTLDDESACADVGPVDVPVTVDVVSILVAVDENTSNDADQLNPELWAIIPDAAAPNNQPIRTIQPTP
;
A
#
# COMPACT_ATOMS: atom_id res chain seq x y z
N MET A 1 30.47 -2.38 -9.31
CA MET A 1 29.74 -2.91 -8.13
C MET A 1 29.76 -1.83 -7.06
N LYS A 2 28.78 -0.92 -7.09
CA LYS A 2 28.61 0.12 -6.08
C LYS A 2 27.56 -0.40 -5.10
N ASN A 3 27.97 -0.60 -3.85
CA ASN A 3 27.06 -0.94 -2.77
C ASN A 3 26.22 0.29 -2.45
N TYR A 4 24.98 0.33 -2.95
CA TYR A 4 24.00 1.29 -2.47
C TYR A 4 23.46 0.76 -1.15
N LYS A 5 24.05 1.22 -0.04
CA LYS A 5 23.41 1.13 1.27
C LYS A 5 22.24 2.11 1.21
N SER A 6 21.04 1.60 0.91
CA SER A 6 19.81 2.36 1.13
C SER A 6 19.75 2.70 2.62
N LEU A 7 19.66 4.00 2.89
CA LEU A 7 19.59 4.58 4.20
C LEU A 7 18.26 5.34 4.22
N LEU A 8 17.15 4.62 4.32
CA LEU A 8 15.86 5.20 4.65
C LEU A 8 15.38 4.57 5.95
N GLY A 9 15.51 5.34 7.01
CA GLY A 9 14.81 5.09 8.25
C GLY A 9 13.45 5.74 8.17
N ILE A 10 12.39 4.91 8.18
CA ILE A 10 11.14 5.20 8.87
C ILE A 10 10.71 3.88 9.49
N VAL A 11 11.20 3.62 10.70
CA VAL A 11 10.57 2.66 11.60
C VAL A 11 9.46 3.44 12.29
N ALA A 12 8.23 3.35 11.78
CA ALA A 12 7.06 3.68 12.57
C ALA A 12 6.92 2.58 13.64
N ALA A 13 7.61 2.78 14.76
CA ALA A 13 7.43 1.94 15.94
C ALA A 13 6.06 2.25 16.54
N VAL A 14 5.05 1.46 16.18
CA VAL A 14 3.77 1.46 16.89
C VAL A 14 4.01 0.86 18.27
N ALA A 15 4.15 1.73 19.27
CA ALA A 15 4.28 1.35 20.67
C ALA A 15 2.88 1.10 21.26
N LEU A 16 2.38 -0.12 21.18
CA LEU A 16 1.13 -0.51 21.84
C LEU A 16 1.38 -0.82 23.32
N ALA A 17 0.90 0.04 24.22
CA ALA A 17 1.00 -0.13 25.65
C ALA A 17 -0.09 -1.11 26.15
N ALA A 18 0.27 -2.37 26.37
CA ALA A 18 -0.63 -3.33 27.03
C ALA A 18 -0.74 -3.01 28.54
N ALA A 19 -1.83 -2.33 28.93
CA ALA A 19 -2.26 -2.26 30.32
C ALA A 19 -3.07 -3.52 30.67
N GLY A 20 -2.37 -4.57 31.10
CA GLY A 20 -2.98 -5.78 31.67
C GLY A 20 -3.06 -5.71 33.20
N CYS A 21 -4.26 -5.42 33.73
CA CYS A 21 -4.59 -5.58 35.15
C CYS A 21 -4.52 -7.06 35.57
N GLY A 22 -3.95 -7.32 36.74
CA GLY A 22 -3.96 -8.65 37.37
C GLY A 22 -5.26 -8.96 38.12
N ASP A 23 -5.48 -10.24 38.41
CA ASP A 23 -5.82 -10.71 39.76
C ASP A 23 -5.70 -12.25 39.89
N ASP A 24 -5.20 -12.65 41.06
CA ASP A 24 -4.90 -14.01 41.53
C ASP A 24 -6.16 -14.85 41.87
N ALA A 25 -6.13 -16.15 41.56
CA ALA A 25 -6.80 -17.18 42.36
C ALA A 25 -6.15 -18.57 42.20
N THR A 26 -5.80 -19.17 43.33
CA THR A 26 -5.18 -20.50 43.50
C THR A 26 -6.14 -21.66 43.18
N PRO A 27 -5.67 -22.82 42.64
CA PRO A 27 -6.54 -23.95 42.28
C PRO A 27 -6.64 -25.03 43.38
N PRO A 28 -7.77 -25.76 43.50
CA PRO A 28 -7.82 -27.01 44.26
C PRO A 28 -7.46 -28.24 43.38
N PRO A 29 -7.06 -29.37 44.00
CA PRO A 29 -6.51 -30.52 43.28
C PRO A 29 -7.59 -31.55 42.91
N GLY A 30 -7.49 -32.10 41.70
CA GLY A 30 -8.11 -33.39 41.35
C GLY A 30 -8.98 -33.36 40.10
N GLY A 31 -8.53 -34.01 39.03
CA GLY A 31 -9.35 -34.23 37.83
C GLY A 31 -8.53 -34.58 36.60
N THR A 32 -8.14 -35.85 36.50
CA THR A 32 -7.59 -36.48 35.30
C THR A 32 -8.58 -36.43 34.14
N GLY A 33 -8.15 -35.84 33.01
CA GLY A 33 -8.86 -35.91 31.74
C GLY A 33 -8.06 -35.14 30.70
N GLY A 34 -7.34 -35.86 29.84
CA GLY A 34 -6.54 -35.25 28.79
C GLY A 34 -7.41 -34.43 27.83
N ASN A 35 -7.21 -33.12 27.83
CA ASN A 35 -7.57 -32.31 26.68
C ASN A 35 -6.45 -32.48 25.66
N GLY A 36 -6.75 -33.24 24.61
CA GLY A 36 -6.03 -33.10 23.35
C GLY A 36 -6.05 -31.63 22.99
N GLY A 37 -4.87 -31.02 22.98
CA GLY A 37 -4.71 -29.63 22.55
C GLY A 37 -5.34 -29.53 21.17
N THR A 38 -6.42 -28.75 21.07
CA THR A 38 -6.78 -28.12 19.81
C THR A 38 -5.55 -27.30 19.46
N GLY A 39 -4.70 -27.84 18.58
CA GLY A 39 -3.56 -27.10 18.05
C GLY A 39 -4.13 -25.82 17.49
N GLY A 40 -3.97 -24.72 18.25
CA GLY A 40 -4.38 -23.41 17.81
C GLY A 40 -3.63 -23.19 16.52
N MET A 41 -4.35 -22.78 15.47
CA MET A 41 -3.66 -22.25 14.31
C MET A 41 -2.70 -21.16 14.80
N PRO A 42 -1.47 -21.10 14.27
CA PRO A 42 -0.57 -20.03 14.62
C PRO A 42 -1.29 -18.70 14.39
N ALA A 43 -1.11 -17.77 15.32
CA ALA A 43 -1.53 -16.40 15.18
C ALA A 43 -0.93 -15.82 13.88
N THR A 44 -1.74 -15.14 13.08
CA THR A 44 -1.31 -14.56 11.79
C THR A 44 -1.77 -13.12 11.64
N GLY A 45 -0.93 -12.29 11.02
CA GLY A 45 -1.34 -11.01 10.42
C GLY A 45 -1.43 -11.14 8.89
N ASN A 46 -1.93 -10.10 8.23
CA ASN A 46 -2.11 -10.03 6.79
C ASN A 46 -1.14 -9.03 6.14
N VAL A 47 -0.61 -9.41 4.99
CA VAL A 47 0.15 -8.53 4.10
C VAL A 47 -0.36 -8.67 2.68
N THR A 48 -0.57 -7.56 1.99
CA THR A 48 -0.90 -7.50 0.57
C THR A 48 0.21 -6.77 -0.15
N ALA A 49 0.76 -7.36 -1.22
CA ALA A 49 1.70 -6.66 -2.09
C ALA A 49 1.00 -6.22 -3.37
N VAL A 50 1.36 -5.04 -3.88
CA VAL A 50 0.79 -4.42 -5.07
C VAL A 50 1.93 -3.92 -5.96
N HIS A 51 1.88 -4.26 -7.25
CA HIS A 51 2.92 -3.86 -8.20
C HIS A 51 2.44 -2.72 -9.12
N LEU A 52 2.90 -1.50 -8.84
CA LEU A 52 2.66 -0.29 -9.65
C LEU A 52 3.97 0.35 -10.15
N ALA A 53 5.04 -0.44 -10.30
CA ALA A 53 6.31 0.05 -10.82
C ALA A 53 6.47 -0.43 -12.27
N PRO A 54 6.09 0.37 -13.28
CA PRO A 54 6.15 -0.06 -14.67
C PRO A 54 7.60 -0.34 -15.10
N GLU A 55 7.77 -1.26 -16.05
CA GLU A 55 9.07 -1.65 -16.62
C GLU A 55 10.10 -2.18 -15.59
N VAL A 56 9.62 -2.83 -14.53
CA VAL A 56 10.44 -3.44 -13.48
C VAL A 56 10.29 -4.96 -13.49
N PRO A 57 11.39 -5.74 -13.47
CA PRO A 57 12.79 -5.31 -13.37
C PRO A 57 13.44 -4.80 -14.66
N SER A 58 12.77 -4.90 -15.81
CA SER A 58 13.26 -4.33 -17.08
C SER A 58 12.10 -3.94 -18.00
N ALA A 59 12.37 -3.15 -19.03
CA ALA A 59 11.34 -2.77 -20.01
C ALA A 59 10.68 -3.97 -20.74
N GLU A 60 11.34 -5.13 -20.77
CA GLU A 60 10.82 -6.35 -21.40
C GLU A 60 10.23 -7.36 -20.38
N ASP A 61 10.48 -7.15 -19.09
CA ASP A 61 10.09 -8.03 -18.00
C ASP A 61 9.51 -7.18 -16.86
N THR A 62 8.18 -7.17 -16.77
CA THR A 62 7.39 -6.38 -15.83
C THR A 62 6.87 -7.21 -14.65
N ALA A 63 7.30 -8.47 -14.55
CA ALA A 63 6.85 -9.38 -13.52
C ALA A 63 7.85 -9.38 -12.36
N VAL A 64 7.36 -9.21 -11.14
CA VAL A 64 8.18 -9.27 -9.93
C VAL A 64 7.81 -10.48 -9.07
N ALA A 65 8.80 -11.07 -8.41
CA ALA A 65 8.60 -12.05 -7.37
C ALA A 65 8.73 -11.42 -5.99
N LEU A 66 8.00 -11.95 -5.01
CA LEU A 66 8.11 -11.56 -3.62
C LEU A 66 9.16 -12.41 -2.91
N PHE A 67 9.91 -11.78 -2.02
CA PHE A 67 10.90 -12.41 -1.17
C PHE A 67 10.47 -12.25 0.29
N VAL A 68 10.62 -13.31 1.07
CA VAL A 68 10.38 -13.31 2.53
C VAL A 68 11.64 -13.84 3.20
N ASN A 69 12.23 -13.04 4.10
CA ASN A 69 13.49 -13.33 4.77
C ASN A 69 14.61 -13.69 3.77
N GLY A 70 14.69 -12.90 2.68
CA GLY A 70 15.67 -13.07 1.61
C GLY A 70 15.46 -14.30 0.71
N THR A 71 14.33 -15.01 0.81
CA THR A 71 14.00 -16.17 -0.03
C THR A 71 12.78 -15.90 -0.90
N GLU A 72 12.84 -16.20 -2.19
CA GLU A 72 11.69 -16.09 -3.10
C GLU A 72 10.51 -16.92 -2.59
N ALA A 73 9.38 -16.27 -2.37
CA ALA A 73 8.13 -16.87 -1.91
C ALA A 73 7.37 -17.47 -3.10
N THR A 74 7.94 -18.48 -3.75
CA THR A 74 7.40 -19.13 -4.97
C THR A 74 5.93 -19.58 -4.88
N ALA A 75 5.41 -19.83 -3.68
CA ALA A 75 4.01 -20.17 -3.45
C ALA A 75 3.04 -19.01 -3.77
N LEU A 76 3.53 -17.77 -3.80
CA LEU A 76 2.77 -16.57 -4.15
C LEU A 76 2.77 -16.27 -5.65
N GLY A 77 3.64 -16.95 -6.42
CA GLY A 77 3.82 -16.70 -7.85
C GLY A 77 4.55 -15.38 -8.14
N THR A 78 4.52 -14.97 -9.40
CA THR A 78 4.98 -13.66 -9.86
C THR A 78 3.81 -12.70 -9.95
N LEU A 79 4.07 -11.42 -9.71
CA LEU A 79 3.11 -10.33 -9.75
C LEU A 79 3.42 -9.48 -10.97
N GLU A 80 2.51 -9.43 -11.94
CA GLU A 80 2.65 -8.53 -13.09
C GLU A 80 2.37 -7.08 -12.67
N TYR A 81 2.83 -6.12 -13.47
CA TYR A 81 2.36 -4.74 -13.35
C TYR A 81 0.83 -4.69 -13.28
N SER A 82 0.29 -3.82 -12.41
CA SER A 82 -1.13 -3.68 -12.09
C SER A 82 -1.79 -4.83 -11.34
N GLN A 83 -1.02 -5.77 -10.79
CA GLN A 83 -1.56 -6.87 -9.98
C GLN A 83 -1.33 -6.68 -8.48
N SER A 84 -2.16 -7.37 -7.68
CA SER A 84 -1.91 -7.58 -6.25
C SER A 84 -1.94 -9.06 -5.86
N THR A 85 -1.27 -9.40 -4.76
CA THR A 85 -1.27 -10.77 -4.24
C THR A 85 -2.56 -11.19 -3.55
N GLY A 86 -3.47 -10.24 -3.28
CA GLY A 86 -4.47 -10.41 -2.22
C GLY A 86 -3.83 -10.53 -0.83
N LYS A 87 -4.65 -10.79 0.18
CA LYS A 87 -4.19 -10.94 1.58
C LYS A 87 -3.42 -12.23 1.77
N ILE A 88 -2.16 -12.10 2.17
CA ILE A 88 -1.28 -13.21 2.55
C ILE A 88 -1.23 -13.27 4.07
N ALA A 89 -1.67 -14.39 4.64
CA ALA A 89 -1.52 -14.64 6.06
C ALA A 89 -0.07 -15.04 6.39
N LEU A 90 0.58 -14.25 7.24
CA LEU A 90 1.93 -14.53 7.76
C LEU A 90 1.83 -14.78 9.27
N GLU A 91 2.58 -15.76 9.76
CA GLU A 91 2.67 -16.00 11.21
C GLU A 91 3.20 -14.75 11.92
N VAL A 92 2.79 -14.51 13.16
CA VAL A 92 3.32 -13.39 13.94
C VAL A 92 4.85 -13.46 14.06
N GLY A 93 5.53 -12.35 13.85
CA GLY A 93 6.99 -12.33 13.79
C GLY A 93 7.56 -11.07 13.17
N THR A 94 8.85 -11.11 12.87
CA THR A 94 9.57 -10.05 12.17
C THR A 94 10.09 -10.61 10.86
N TYR A 95 9.82 -9.90 9.77
CA TYR A 95 10.13 -10.34 8.42
C TYR A 95 10.92 -9.29 7.65
N ASP A 96 11.84 -9.76 6.80
CA ASP A 96 12.40 -8.93 5.74
C ASP A 96 11.59 -9.22 4.47
N ILE A 97 10.84 -8.24 3.98
CA ILE A 97 9.98 -8.37 2.81
C ILE A 97 10.66 -7.73 1.61
N GLY A 98 10.86 -8.49 0.55
CA GLY A 98 11.52 -8.00 -0.66
C GLY A 98 10.70 -8.19 -1.92
N ILE A 99 11.10 -7.47 -2.96
CA ILE A 99 10.56 -7.52 -4.31
C ILE A 99 11.75 -7.67 -5.25
N GLY A 100 11.72 -8.63 -6.17
CA GLY A 100 12.82 -8.91 -7.08
C GLY A 100 12.40 -9.62 -8.36
N VAL A 101 13.37 -10.08 -9.15
CA VAL A 101 13.10 -10.88 -10.35
C VAL A 101 12.79 -12.32 -9.94
N SER A 102 11.85 -12.98 -10.62
CA SER A 102 11.62 -14.40 -10.36
C SER A 102 12.82 -15.25 -10.75
N GLY A 103 13.19 -16.18 -9.88
CA GLY A 103 14.35 -17.05 -10.05
C GLY A 103 15.69 -16.43 -9.64
N ASP A 104 15.72 -15.16 -9.23
CA ASP A 104 16.91 -14.53 -8.68
C ASP A 104 17.17 -14.94 -7.22
N THR A 105 18.43 -14.81 -6.80
CA THR A 105 18.84 -15.18 -5.44
C THR A 105 18.60 -14.08 -4.41
N ASP A 106 18.49 -12.83 -4.86
CA ASP A 106 18.39 -11.66 -4.01
C ASP A 106 17.27 -10.75 -4.52
N PRO A 107 16.48 -10.13 -3.62
CA PRO A 107 15.50 -9.13 -4.01
C PRO A 107 16.18 -7.85 -4.55
N LEU A 108 15.48 -7.16 -5.45
CA LEU A 108 15.88 -5.84 -5.95
C LEU A 108 15.69 -4.75 -4.89
N LEU A 109 14.62 -4.87 -4.10
CA LEU A 109 14.28 -4.00 -2.99
C LEU A 109 13.91 -4.84 -1.77
N SER A 110 14.29 -4.41 -0.57
CA SER A 110 13.92 -5.05 0.69
C SER A 110 13.51 -4.02 1.72
N VAL A 111 12.44 -4.32 2.45
CA VAL A 111 12.05 -3.66 3.70
C VAL A 111 12.37 -4.61 4.82
N ASP A 112 13.38 -4.27 5.60
CA ASP A 112 13.84 -5.11 6.71
C ASP A 112 13.03 -4.85 7.97
N GLY A 113 12.80 -5.89 8.76
CA GLY A 113 12.26 -5.75 10.11
C GLY A 113 10.76 -5.43 10.21
N VAL A 114 9.95 -5.78 9.21
CA VAL A 114 8.49 -5.63 9.25
C VAL A 114 7.91 -6.51 10.37
N MET A 115 7.31 -5.89 11.37
CA MET A 115 6.67 -6.59 12.47
C MET A 115 5.23 -6.96 12.11
N VAL A 116 4.93 -8.26 12.12
CA VAL A 116 3.60 -8.82 11.91
C VAL A 116 3.06 -9.29 13.26
N THR A 117 1.95 -8.71 13.68
CA THR A 117 1.14 -9.07 14.85
C THR A 117 -0.21 -9.64 14.38
N GLU A 118 -1.05 -10.12 15.31
CA GLU A 118 -2.41 -10.60 15.00
C GLU A 118 -3.32 -9.51 14.41
N GLU A 119 -2.98 -8.23 14.65
CA GLU A 119 -3.74 -7.06 14.21
C GLU A 119 -3.17 -6.44 12.94
N THR A 120 -1.99 -6.91 12.49
CA THR A 120 -1.35 -6.39 11.29
C THR A 120 -2.19 -6.68 10.06
N ASP A 121 -2.55 -5.62 9.33
CA ASP A 121 -3.09 -5.69 7.98
C ASP A 121 -2.36 -4.65 7.13
N LEU A 122 -1.29 -5.05 6.44
CA LEU A 122 -0.44 -4.13 5.69
C LEU A 122 -0.68 -4.23 4.19
N VAL A 123 -0.61 -3.10 3.51
CA VAL A 123 -0.54 -3.05 2.05
C VAL A 123 0.76 -2.40 1.64
N VAL A 124 1.57 -3.13 0.89
CA VAL A 124 2.86 -2.67 0.36
C VAL A 124 2.68 -2.41 -1.13
N VAL A 125 2.87 -1.16 -1.55
CA VAL A 125 2.71 -0.74 -2.94
C VAL A 125 4.08 -0.37 -3.50
N ALA A 126 4.55 -1.13 -4.48
CA ALA A 126 5.79 -0.82 -5.19
C ALA A 126 5.55 0.22 -6.28
N TYR A 127 6.43 1.23 -6.35
CA TYR A 127 6.41 2.27 -7.38
C TYR A 127 7.84 2.56 -7.87
N ARG A 128 7.95 3.17 -9.05
CA ARG A 128 9.22 3.50 -9.70
C ARG A 128 9.71 4.89 -9.26
N THR A 129 11.02 5.07 -9.06
CA THR A 129 11.57 6.35 -8.55
C THR A 129 12.53 7.11 -9.46
N ASN A 130 13.25 6.53 -10.44
CA ASN A 130 14.03 7.25 -11.49
C ASN A 130 14.84 6.35 -12.48
N ALA A 131 15.95 6.86 -13.01
CA ALA A 131 16.33 6.83 -14.44
C ALA A 131 17.05 5.57 -14.97
N GLU A 132 17.39 4.61 -14.14
CA GLU A 132 18.03 3.34 -14.59
C GLU A 132 17.36 2.10 -13.95
N LEU A 133 16.16 2.29 -13.37
CA LEU A 133 15.27 1.34 -12.64
C LEU A 133 15.48 1.17 -11.12
N PRO A 134 15.42 2.23 -10.28
CA PRO A 134 15.18 2.10 -8.86
C PRO A 134 13.67 1.99 -8.55
N VAL A 135 13.35 1.09 -7.63
CA VAL A 135 12.01 0.83 -7.09
C VAL A 135 12.00 1.24 -5.63
N ASN A 136 10.89 1.80 -5.16
CA ASN A 136 10.62 2.05 -3.75
C ASN A 136 9.22 1.55 -3.40
N VAL A 137 8.85 1.58 -2.12
CA VAL A 137 7.54 1.12 -1.63
C VAL A 137 6.88 2.12 -0.72
N PHE A 138 5.56 2.23 -0.84
CA PHE A 138 4.68 2.75 0.19
C PHE A 138 4.20 1.59 1.06
N VAL A 139 4.12 1.81 2.37
CA VAL A 139 3.57 0.84 3.32
C VAL A 139 2.39 1.50 4.01
N PHE A 140 1.22 0.92 3.83
CA PHE A 140 -0.03 1.39 4.42
C PHE A 140 -0.50 0.42 5.49
N ASP A 141 -0.98 0.96 6.61
CA ASP A 141 -1.80 0.23 7.56
C ASP A 141 -3.26 0.23 7.06
N ASN A 142 -3.76 -0.95 6.73
CA ASN A 142 -5.14 -1.18 6.27
C ASN A 142 -6.13 -1.29 7.44
N SER A 143 -5.71 -0.97 8.66
CA SER A 143 -6.61 -0.95 9.82
C SER A 143 -7.68 0.15 9.70
N THR A 144 -8.86 -0.17 10.21
CA THR A 144 -9.95 0.79 10.41
C THR A 144 -9.94 1.38 11.82
N GLU A 145 -8.83 1.23 12.54
CA GLU A 145 -8.73 1.74 13.91
C GLU A 145 -8.87 3.27 13.91
N GLY A 146 -9.68 3.77 14.85
CA GLY A 146 -9.96 5.19 15.02
C GLY A 146 -10.91 5.79 13.98
N LEU A 147 -11.45 5.00 13.06
CA LEU A 147 -12.40 5.46 12.05
C LEU A 147 -13.75 5.84 12.68
N GLU A 148 -14.35 6.94 12.23
CA GLU A 148 -15.68 7.33 12.68
C GLU A 148 -16.75 6.34 12.18
N ALA A 149 -17.77 6.10 13.01
CA ALA A 149 -18.85 5.19 12.66
C ALA A 149 -19.61 5.67 11.41
N GLY A 150 -19.69 4.82 10.39
CA GLY A 150 -20.34 5.13 9.12
C GLY A 150 -19.41 5.73 8.06
N SER A 151 -18.11 5.80 8.34
CA SER A 151 -17.08 6.26 7.41
C SER A 151 -16.26 5.10 6.86
N GLY A 152 -15.64 5.32 5.70
CA GLY A 152 -14.49 4.57 5.20
C GLY A 152 -13.25 5.47 5.19
N ARG A 153 -12.06 4.88 5.03
CA ARG A 153 -10.79 5.62 5.01
C ARG A 153 -10.17 5.60 3.62
N VAL A 154 -9.65 6.72 3.16
CA VAL A 154 -8.83 6.81 1.95
C VAL A 154 -7.41 7.21 2.34
N LEU A 155 -6.46 6.32 2.08
CA LEU A 155 -5.02 6.56 2.19
C LEU A 155 -4.50 7.00 0.83
N VAL A 156 -3.54 7.93 0.80
CA VAL A 156 -3.07 8.50 -0.46
C VAL A 156 -1.55 8.51 -0.51
N ALA A 157 -0.94 8.25 -1.66
CA ALA A 157 0.49 8.46 -1.88
C ALA A 157 0.81 8.95 -3.28
N HIS A 158 1.95 9.63 -3.39
CA HIS A 158 2.46 10.18 -4.64
C HIS A 158 3.77 9.49 -5.05
N GLY A 159 3.66 8.53 -5.98
CA GLY A 159 4.80 7.82 -6.57
C GLY A 159 5.21 8.30 -7.97
N ALA A 160 4.53 9.29 -8.55
CA ALA A 160 4.90 9.85 -9.85
C ALA A 160 6.17 10.73 -9.78
N ASN A 161 7.32 10.18 -10.16
CA ASN A 161 8.60 10.91 -10.16
C ASN A 161 8.74 11.79 -11.42
N ASP A 162 8.03 12.92 -11.47
CA ASP A 162 8.20 13.94 -12.51
C ASP A 162 8.13 15.36 -11.91
N PRO A 163 9.08 16.27 -12.22
CA PRO A 163 9.05 17.65 -11.72
C PRO A 163 7.81 18.47 -12.11
N ALA A 164 7.10 18.10 -13.17
CA ALA A 164 5.84 18.73 -13.56
C ALA A 164 4.65 18.21 -12.74
N LEU A 165 4.83 17.10 -12.03
CA LEU A 165 3.84 16.50 -11.14
C LEU A 165 4.18 16.73 -9.65
N ASP A 166 5.34 17.30 -9.32
CA ASP A 166 5.77 17.47 -7.92
C ASP A 166 5.76 18.95 -7.47
N PRO A 167 4.86 19.37 -6.56
CA PRO A 167 3.83 18.56 -5.88
C PRO A 167 2.48 18.54 -6.62
N VAL A 168 1.58 17.67 -6.16
CA VAL A 168 0.17 17.58 -6.60
C VAL A 168 -0.83 17.92 -5.49
N ASN A 169 -2.02 18.36 -5.88
CA ASN A 169 -3.19 18.41 -5.00
C ASN A 169 -4.06 17.17 -5.20
N ILE A 170 -4.64 16.63 -4.13
CA ILE A 170 -5.72 15.64 -4.22
C ILE A 170 -7.04 16.38 -4.16
N SER A 171 -7.89 16.22 -5.16
CA SER A 171 -9.16 16.94 -5.29
C SER A 171 -10.37 15.99 -5.41
N LEU A 172 -11.53 16.49 -4.94
CA LEU A 172 -12.84 15.90 -5.16
C LEU A 172 -13.51 16.47 -6.41
N GLY A 173 -14.18 15.61 -7.16
CA GLY A 173 -15.20 15.96 -8.14
C GLY A 173 -14.73 16.08 -9.58
N GLU A 174 -15.68 16.42 -10.45
CA GLU A 174 -15.48 16.95 -11.80
C GLU A 174 -16.02 18.41 -11.77
N ASP A 175 -15.48 19.31 -12.60
CA ASP A 175 -15.88 20.72 -12.76
C ASP A 175 -17.41 20.93 -12.62
N PRO A 176 -17.93 21.86 -11.78
CA PRO A 176 -17.26 23.06 -11.22
C PRO A 176 -16.96 23.07 -9.72
N ASP A 177 -17.27 22.02 -8.98
CA ASP A 177 -17.18 22.01 -7.51
C ASP A 177 -15.90 21.31 -7.02
N CYS A 178 -14.80 21.55 -7.72
CA CYS A 178 -13.53 20.90 -7.45
C CYS A 178 -12.93 21.38 -6.13
N GLN A 179 -12.97 20.52 -5.11
CA GLN A 179 -12.49 20.82 -3.76
C GLN A 179 -11.16 20.12 -3.51
N THR A 180 -10.10 20.87 -3.23
CA THR A 180 -8.84 20.31 -2.73
C THR A 180 -9.05 19.69 -1.35
N LEU A 181 -8.70 18.41 -1.22
CA LEU A 181 -8.69 17.63 0.01
C LEU A 181 -7.31 17.61 0.67
N ILE A 182 -6.28 17.29 -0.11
CA ILE A 182 -4.88 17.25 0.35
C ILE A 182 -4.09 18.20 -0.54
N PRO A 183 -3.60 19.33 -0.02
CA PRO A 183 -2.81 20.26 -0.81
C PRO A 183 -1.34 19.86 -0.87
N ALA A 184 -0.70 20.08 -2.01
CA ALA A 184 0.75 20.02 -2.19
C ALA A 184 1.43 18.75 -1.65
N LEU A 185 0.84 17.58 -1.93
CA LEU A 185 1.45 16.27 -1.67
C LEU A 185 2.70 16.15 -2.55
N ALA A 186 3.87 15.98 -1.95
CA ALA A 186 5.14 15.89 -2.67
C ALA A 186 5.43 14.46 -3.17
N PHE A 187 6.35 14.32 -4.12
CA PHE A 187 6.84 13.00 -4.52
C PHE A 187 7.45 12.22 -3.34
N GLU A 188 7.17 10.91 -3.27
CA GLU A 188 7.47 9.98 -2.16
C GLU A 188 6.71 10.27 -0.85
N GLU A 189 5.77 11.22 -0.84
CA GLU A 189 4.92 11.48 0.32
C GLU A 189 3.69 10.55 0.34
N GLN A 190 3.28 10.15 1.54
CA GLN A 190 2.04 9.43 1.81
C GLN A 190 1.25 10.08 2.94
N VAL A 191 -0.07 10.00 2.85
CA VAL A 191 -1.03 10.47 3.85
C VAL A 191 -1.74 9.24 4.42
N ASP A 192 -1.50 8.98 5.70
CA ASP A 192 -2.02 7.83 6.43
C ASP A 192 -2.41 8.14 7.89
N GLY A 193 -2.88 7.12 8.60
CA GLY A 193 -3.19 7.22 10.03
C GLY A 193 -4.19 8.33 10.35
N ALA A 194 -3.78 9.28 11.18
CA ALA A 194 -4.61 10.39 11.64
C ALA A 194 -4.83 11.49 10.59
N ASP A 195 -3.97 11.55 9.57
CA ASP A 195 -4.05 12.54 8.49
C ASP A 195 -4.80 11.98 7.26
N ALA A 196 -5.17 10.70 7.29
CA ALA A 196 -5.97 10.04 6.28
C ALA A 196 -7.34 10.71 6.05
N LEU A 197 -7.90 10.49 4.85
CA LEU A 197 -9.22 11.01 4.49
C LEU A 197 -10.30 10.06 4.99
N ASP A 198 -10.91 10.38 6.12
CA ASP A 198 -12.09 9.67 6.62
C ASP A 198 -13.34 10.29 5.99
N LEU A 199 -13.96 9.53 5.07
CA LEU A 199 -15.08 9.97 4.25
C LEU A 199 -16.34 9.15 4.59
N ALA A 200 -17.51 9.77 4.50
CA ALA A 200 -18.77 9.03 4.67
C ALA A 200 -18.92 7.94 3.58
N GLU A 201 -19.74 6.92 3.82
CA GLU A 201 -20.04 5.93 2.79
C GLU A 201 -20.54 6.58 1.49
N GLY A 202 -19.91 6.21 0.37
CA GLY A 202 -20.21 6.81 -0.93
C GLY A 202 -19.26 6.34 -2.03
N THR A 203 -19.38 6.96 -3.21
CA THR A 203 -18.40 6.82 -4.28
C THR A 203 -17.93 8.22 -4.63
N TYR A 204 -16.63 8.45 -4.49
CA TYR A 204 -16.01 9.76 -4.64
C TYR A 204 -15.17 9.77 -5.90
N LYS A 205 -15.34 10.80 -6.71
CA LYS A 205 -14.46 11.08 -7.85
C LYS A 205 -13.22 11.77 -7.31
N LEU A 206 -12.12 11.04 -7.16
CA LEU A 206 -10.86 11.58 -6.66
C LEU A 206 -9.84 11.66 -7.78
N GLY A 207 -9.10 12.75 -7.83
CA GLY A 207 -8.05 12.93 -8.82
C GLY A 207 -6.91 13.80 -8.30
N PHE A 208 -5.89 13.92 -9.14
CA PHE A 208 -4.68 14.69 -8.88
C PHE A 208 -4.72 15.95 -9.75
N ASP A 209 -4.65 17.10 -9.11
CA ASP A 209 -4.51 18.42 -9.75
C ASP A 209 -3.03 18.81 -9.72
N VAL A 210 -2.45 19.04 -10.90
CA VAL A 210 -1.03 19.32 -11.11
C VAL A 210 -0.81 20.81 -11.37
N THR A 211 -1.84 21.50 -11.86
CA THR A 211 -1.89 22.96 -11.92
C THR A 211 -2.24 23.51 -10.55
N LEU A 212 -1.24 23.68 -9.69
CA LEU A 212 -1.36 24.29 -8.36
C LEU A 212 -1.85 25.76 -8.36
N ASP A 213 -2.49 26.23 -9.44
CA ASP A 213 -3.13 27.52 -9.53
C ASP A 213 -4.60 27.46 -9.05
N ASP A 214 -5.01 28.48 -8.30
CA ASP A 214 -6.35 28.56 -7.71
C ASP A 214 -7.48 28.76 -8.75
N GLU A 215 -7.18 28.73 -10.06
CA GLU A 215 -8.15 29.09 -11.11
C GLU A 215 -8.86 27.87 -11.72
N SER A 216 -8.31 26.66 -11.59
CA SER A 216 -9.04 25.40 -11.83
C SER A 216 -8.56 24.28 -10.91
N ALA A 217 -9.07 24.22 -9.68
CA ALA A 217 -8.74 23.19 -8.67
C ALA A 217 -9.22 21.75 -9.02
N CYS A 218 -9.54 21.49 -10.28
CA CYS A 218 -10.02 20.20 -10.77
C CYS A 218 -8.84 19.29 -11.11
N ALA A 219 -9.03 17.99 -10.91
CA ALA A 219 -8.01 17.01 -11.24
C ALA A 219 -7.63 17.06 -12.74
N ASP A 220 -6.34 17.22 -13.02
CA ASP A 220 -5.72 17.05 -14.34
C ASP A 220 -5.49 15.57 -14.66
N VAL A 221 -5.36 14.74 -13.62
CA VAL A 221 -5.15 13.29 -13.69
C VAL A 221 -6.24 12.59 -12.90
N GLY A 222 -7.02 11.74 -13.58
CA GLY A 222 -8.29 11.25 -13.06
C GLY A 222 -9.46 12.15 -13.51
N PRO A 223 -10.58 12.19 -12.76
CA PRO A 223 -10.82 11.50 -11.51
C PRO A 223 -11.12 10.00 -11.70
N VAL A 224 -10.84 9.23 -10.65
CA VAL A 224 -11.21 7.82 -10.52
C VAL A 224 -12.33 7.67 -9.50
N ASP A 225 -13.27 6.75 -9.75
CA ASP A 225 -14.37 6.49 -8.82
C ASP A 225 -13.86 5.64 -7.64
N VAL A 226 -13.59 6.26 -6.49
CA VAL A 226 -13.17 5.58 -5.26
C VAL A 226 -14.38 5.21 -4.41
N PRO A 227 -14.73 3.91 -4.30
CA PRO A 227 -15.80 3.50 -3.40
C PRO A 227 -15.31 3.56 -1.95
N VAL A 228 -15.96 4.39 -1.16
CA VAL A 228 -15.77 4.46 0.29
C VAL A 228 -16.91 3.66 0.92
N THR A 229 -16.58 2.51 1.48
CA THR A 229 -17.53 1.67 2.21
C THR A 229 -17.21 1.72 3.70
N VAL A 230 -18.24 1.57 4.53
CA VAL A 230 -18.08 1.57 5.99
C VAL A 230 -17.08 0.49 6.41
N ASP A 231 -16.15 0.86 7.29
CA ASP A 231 -15.11 -0.03 7.81
C ASP A 231 -14.23 -0.65 6.70
N VAL A 232 -13.97 0.09 5.61
CA VAL A 232 -13.03 -0.31 4.57
C VAL A 232 -12.03 0.81 4.31
N VAL A 233 -10.80 0.41 4.06
CA VAL A 233 -9.73 1.29 3.60
C VAL A 233 -9.57 1.17 2.08
N SER A 234 -9.58 2.31 1.41
CA SER A 234 -9.16 2.44 0.01
C SER A 234 -7.81 3.12 -0.04
N ILE A 235 -6.97 2.74 -1.01
CA ILE A 235 -5.65 3.34 -1.20
C ILE A 235 -5.62 3.96 -2.59
N LEU A 236 -5.20 5.22 -2.67
CA LEU A 236 -5.08 5.98 -3.89
C LEU A 236 -3.60 6.27 -4.15
N VAL A 237 -3.06 5.82 -5.28
CA VAL A 237 -1.64 6.03 -5.61
C VAL A 237 -1.50 6.62 -7.00
N ALA A 238 -0.82 7.76 -7.11
CA ALA A 238 -0.37 8.26 -8.40
C ALA A 238 1.00 7.69 -8.75
N VAL A 239 1.17 7.23 -9.99
CA VAL A 239 2.46 6.78 -10.55
C VAL A 239 2.66 7.43 -11.91
N ASP A 240 3.92 7.59 -12.32
CA ASP A 240 4.24 8.03 -13.68
C ASP A 240 4.69 6.82 -14.49
N GLU A 241 3.91 6.48 -15.51
CA GLU A 241 4.24 5.42 -16.46
C GLU A 241 5.26 5.87 -17.50
N ASN A 242 5.49 7.17 -17.66
CA ASN A 242 6.51 7.62 -18.58
C ASN A 242 7.90 7.22 -18.05
N THR A 243 8.54 6.30 -18.77
CA THR A 243 9.90 5.89 -18.45
C THR A 243 10.98 6.77 -19.06
N SER A 244 10.59 7.67 -19.96
CA SER A 244 11.48 8.68 -20.53
C SER A 244 11.57 9.91 -19.62
N ASN A 245 12.77 10.47 -19.44
CA ASN A 245 12.94 11.75 -18.73
C ASN A 245 12.54 12.95 -19.60
N ASP A 246 11.59 12.77 -20.52
CA ASP A 246 11.07 13.82 -21.37
C ASP A 246 9.93 14.52 -20.64
N ALA A 247 10.23 15.69 -20.07
CA ALA A 247 9.28 16.50 -19.32
C ALA A 247 8.06 16.94 -20.15
N ASP A 248 8.12 16.80 -21.48
CA ASP A 248 7.01 17.09 -22.39
C ASP A 248 6.08 15.86 -22.61
N GLN A 249 6.35 14.71 -21.98
CA GLN A 249 5.60 13.45 -22.14
C GLN A 249 5.05 12.92 -20.81
N LEU A 250 4.24 13.70 -20.09
CA LEU A 250 3.62 13.21 -18.86
C LEU A 250 2.65 12.05 -19.16
N ASN A 251 2.81 10.91 -18.47
CA ASN A 251 1.83 9.82 -18.47
C ASN A 251 1.48 9.40 -17.03
N PRO A 252 0.93 10.33 -16.21
CA PRO A 252 0.52 10.02 -14.87
C PRO A 252 -0.69 9.11 -14.88
N GLU A 253 -0.63 8.07 -14.06
CA GLU A 253 -1.74 7.17 -13.80
C GLU A 253 -2.16 7.24 -12.34
N LEU A 254 -3.46 7.01 -12.12
CA LEU A 254 -4.07 7.02 -10.82
C LEU A 254 -4.71 5.67 -10.50
N TRP A 255 -4.29 5.06 -9.40
CA TRP A 255 -4.71 3.72 -9.00
C TRP A 255 -5.53 3.75 -7.72
N ALA A 256 -6.73 3.18 -7.76
CA ALA A 256 -7.56 2.93 -6.58
C ALA A 256 -7.49 1.43 -6.20
N ILE A 257 -6.94 1.15 -5.02
CA ILE A 257 -6.75 -0.21 -4.50
C ILE A 257 -7.74 -0.42 -3.36
N ILE A 258 -8.46 -1.55 -3.39
CA ILE A 258 -9.40 -1.98 -2.33
C ILE A 258 -8.92 -3.35 -1.82
N PRO A 259 -8.16 -3.38 -0.71
CA PRO A 259 -7.48 -4.60 -0.24
C PRO A 259 -8.44 -5.67 0.32
N ASP A 260 -9.63 -5.27 0.76
CA ASP A 260 -10.61 -6.12 1.47
C ASP A 260 -11.48 -7.01 0.57
N ALA A 261 -11.35 -6.92 -0.75
CA ALA A 261 -11.98 -7.91 -1.61
C ALA A 261 -11.26 -9.26 -1.38
N ALA A 262 -11.92 -10.21 -0.74
CA ALA A 262 -11.48 -11.61 -0.65
C ALA A 262 -11.30 -12.18 -2.07
N ALA A 263 -10.14 -11.92 -2.65
CA ALA A 263 -9.86 -12.16 -4.06
C ALA A 263 -8.64 -13.10 -4.16
N PRO A 264 -8.65 -14.03 -5.12
CA PRO A 264 -7.55 -14.97 -5.31
C PRO A 264 -6.26 -14.25 -5.74
N ASN A 265 -5.09 -14.80 -5.40
CA ASN A 265 -3.79 -14.22 -5.74
C ASN A 265 -3.68 -13.77 -7.22
N ASN A 266 -2.96 -12.69 -7.47
CA ASN A 266 -2.73 -12.07 -8.78
C ASN A 266 -4.01 -11.54 -9.43
N GLN A 267 -4.85 -10.86 -8.65
CA GLN A 267 -5.94 -10.12 -9.27
C GLN A 267 -5.42 -8.85 -9.93
N PRO A 268 -5.99 -8.45 -11.08
CA PRO A 268 -5.87 -7.07 -11.52
C PRO A 268 -6.39 -6.18 -10.38
N ILE A 269 -5.60 -5.18 -10.01
CA ILE A 269 -6.09 -4.07 -9.20
C ILE A 269 -7.27 -3.49 -9.96
N ARG A 270 -8.32 -3.04 -9.26
CA ARG A 270 -9.43 -2.35 -9.92
C ARG A 270 -8.91 -1.02 -10.47
N THR A 271 -8.39 -1.05 -11.69
CA THR A 271 -8.12 0.15 -12.45
C THR A 271 -9.44 0.78 -12.80
N ILE A 272 -9.65 2.00 -12.33
CA ILE A 272 -10.62 2.89 -12.95
C ILE A 272 -9.73 3.84 -13.72
N GLN A 273 -9.45 3.45 -14.96
CA GLN A 273 -8.72 4.33 -15.87
C GLN A 273 -9.53 5.64 -16.00
N PRO A 274 -8.87 6.81 -16.05
CA PRO A 274 -9.56 8.06 -16.34
C PRO A 274 -10.39 7.89 -17.62
N THR A 275 -11.67 8.21 -17.56
CA THR A 275 -12.49 8.30 -18.77
C THR A 275 -11.92 9.42 -19.65
N PRO A 276 -11.67 9.18 -20.95
CA PRO A 276 -11.15 10.18 -21.86
C PRO A 276 -12.12 11.35 -22.09
#